data_AF-A0A6P1MG84-F1
#
_entry.id   AF-A0A6P1MG84-F1
#
_cell.length_a   1.000
_cell.length_b   1.000
_cell.length_c   1.000
_cell.angle_alpha   90.00
_cell.angle_beta   90.00
_cell.angle_gamma   90.00
#
_symmetry.space_group_name_H-M   'P 1'
#
loop_
_entity.id
_entity.type
_entity.pdbx_description
1 polymer ?
#
loop_
_entity_poly.entity_id
_entity_poly.type
_entity_poly.pdbx_seq_one_letter_code
_entity_poly.pdbx_strand_id
1 'polypeptide(L)'
;MKIKLNDNTELNVICINGKSTYFQGANRDSLEFVFKKGDYPFDQLDKLFADATKTKKISVIDTVTTTDKDGKTVETPTEHVYDNYSLRVSMKMEPVIITPATSTEPEVTEERVMVTMGQLTLIEKKLSELGLL
;
A
#
# COMPACT_ATOMS: atom_id res chain seq x y z
N MET A 1 -7.17 -2.46 8.12
CA MET A 1 -5.98 -2.98 7.40
C MET A 1 -4.73 -2.25 7.86
N LYS A 2 -3.61 -2.98 7.94
CA LYS A 2 -2.29 -2.47 8.32
C LYS A 2 -1.25 -3.04 7.38
N ILE A 3 -0.17 -2.31 7.14
CA ILE A 3 1.04 -2.85 6.51
C ILE A 3 2.19 -2.86 7.50
N LYS A 4 3.09 -3.81 7.34
CA LYS A 4 4.34 -3.94 8.09
C LYS A 4 5.50 -3.98 7.09
N LEU A 5 6.40 -3.01 7.18
CA LEU A 5 7.61 -2.93 6.36
C LEU A 5 8.67 -3.91 6.86
N ASN A 6 9.74 -4.08 6.09
CA ASN A 6 10.79 -5.05 6.38
C ASN A 6 11.51 -4.82 7.72
N ASP A 7 11.53 -3.58 8.22
CA ASP A 7 12.10 -3.22 9.52
C ASP A 7 11.09 -3.31 10.69
N ASN A 8 9.94 -3.92 10.45
CA ASN A 8 8.78 -4.00 11.36
C ASN A 8 8.07 -2.66 11.62
N THR A 9 8.35 -1.60 10.85
CA THR A 9 7.51 -0.39 10.88
C THR A 9 6.10 -0.74 10.46
N GLU A 10 5.12 -0.42 11.31
CA GLU A 10 3.70 -0.67 11.05
C GLU A 10 2.98 0.63 10.68
N LEU A 11 2.19 0.60 9.60
CA LEU A 11 1.40 1.73 9.13
C LEU A 11 -0.05 1.30 8.89
N ASN A 12 -1.01 2.11 9.35
CA ASN A 12 -2.41 1.93 9.01
C ASN A 12 -2.67 2.45 7.60
N VAL A 13 -3.40 1.66 6.81
CA VAL A 13 -3.77 2.01 5.44
C VAL A 13 -5.29 1.90 5.29
N ILE A 14 -5.87 2.76 4.47
CA ILE A 14 -7.30 2.71 4.13
C ILE A 14 -7.55 1.50 3.22
N CYS A 15 -6.79 1.42 2.13
CA CYS A 15 -6.85 0.33 1.17
C CYS A 15 -5.52 0.24 0.38
N ILE A 16 -5.41 -0.85 -0.37
CA ILE A 16 -4.29 -1.12 -1.27
C ILE A 16 -4.86 -1.49 -2.63
N ASN A 17 -4.47 -0.76 -3.68
CA ASN A 17 -4.93 -1.02 -5.03
C ASN A 17 -3.81 -1.65 -5.87
N GLY A 18 -4.04 -2.86 -6.38
CA GLY A 18 -3.15 -3.50 -7.35
C GLY A 18 -3.34 -2.92 -8.76
N LYS A 19 -2.25 -2.60 -9.47
CA LYS A 19 -2.28 -2.11 -10.84
C LYS A 19 -1.01 -2.44 -11.61
N SER A 20 -1.12 -2.55 -12.93
CA SER A 20 0.06 -2.56 -13.81
C SER A 20 0.50 -1.11 -14.07
N THR A 21 1.79 -0.82 -13.86
CA THR A 21 2.35 0.52 -14.13
C THR A 21 3.59 0.43 -14.99
N TYR A 22 3.65 1.23 -16.06
CA TYR A 22 4.87 1.39 -16.85
C TYR A 22 5.83 2.37 -16.16
N PHE A 23 7.01 1.90 -15.75
CA PHE A 23 7.99 2.71 -15.05
C PHE A 23 9.41 2.21 -15.32
N GLN A 24 10.34 3.14 -15.59
CA GLN A 24 11.74 2.85 -15.93
C GLN A 24 11.89 1.82 -17.06
N GLY A 25 11.14 1.97 -18.14
CA GLY A 25 11.26 1.13 -19.33
C GLY A 25 10.57 -0.24 -19.26
N ALA A 26 9.88 -0.57 -18.16
CA ALA A 26 9.20 -1.86 -17.99
C ALA A 26 7.76 -1.70 -17.48
N ASN A 27 6.89 -2.64 -17.87
CA ASN A 27 5.58 -2.83 -17.23
C ASN A 27 5.77 -3.64 -15.95
N ARG A 28 5.31 -3.11 -14.82
CA ARG A 28 5.55 -3.67 -13.49
C ARG A 28 4.22 -3.90 -12.79
N ASP A 29 4.14 -5.00 -12.06
CA ASP A 29 3.10 -5.11 -11.04
C ASP A 29 3.36 -4.06 -9.95
N SER A 30 2.29 -3.41 -9.49
CA SER A 30 2.37 -2.26 -8.59
C SER A 30 1.27 -2.28 -7.56
N LEU A 31 1.59 -1.76 -6.38
CA LEU A 31 0.66 -1.55 -5.28
C LEU A 31 0.60 -0.06 -4.96
N GLU A 32 -0.61 0.48 -4.92
CA GLU A 32 -0.87 1.83 -4.43
C GLU A 32 -1.46 1.76 -3.02
N PHE A 33 -0.68 2.25 -2.04
CA PHE A 33 -1.08 2.34 -0.65
C PHE A 33 -1.77 3.68 -0.41
N VAL A 34 -3.00 3.63 0.10
CA VAL A 34 -3.80 4.83 0.36
C VAL A 34 -3.88 5.10 1.86
N PHE A 35 -3.42 6.27 2.26
CA PHE A 35 -3.38 6.74 3.65
C PHE A 35 -4.37 7.89 3.85
N LYS A 36 -4.93 7.95 5.06
CA LYS A 36 -5.70 9.11 5.49
C LYS A 36 -4.77 10.30 5.67
N LYS A 37 -5.16 11.48 5.19
CA LYS A 37 -4.40 12.71 5.43
C LYS A 37 -4.34 12.98 6.93
N GLY A 38 -3.14 13.24 7.43
CA GLY A 38 -2.88 13.56 8.84
C GLY A 38 -2.45 12.39 9.71
N ASP A 39 -2.65 11.14 9.27
CA ASP A 39 -2.18 9.96 10.03
C ASP A 39 -0.65 9.90 10.09
N TYR A 40 0.01 10.31 9.00
CA TYR A 40 1.46 10.37 8.89
C TYR A 40 1.90 11.65 8.16
N PRO A 41 2.99 12.30 8.58
CA PRO A 41 3.66 13.34 7.80
C PRO A 41 4.04 12.86 6.40
N PHE A 42 3.87 13.73 5.40
CA PHE A 42 4.19 13.40 4.01
C PHE A 42 5.67 13.04 3.85
N ASP A 43 6.58 13.77 4.51
CA ASP A 43 8.01 13.51 4.45
C ASP A 43 8.41 12.19 5.14
N GLN A 44 7.67 11.76 6.18
CA GLN A 44 7.87 10.46 6.82
C GLN A 44 7.54 9.34 5.84
N LEU A 45 6.37 9.41 5.19
CA LEU A 45 5.98 8.43 4.17
C LEU A 45 6.96 8.44 2.99
N ASP A 46 7.37 9.62 2.52
CA ASP A 46 8.37 9.78 1.47
C ASP A 46 9.67 9.03 1.81
N LYS A 47 10.24 9.26 3.01
CA LYS A 47 11.47 8.59 3.48
C LYS A 47 11.30 7.07 3.61
N LEU A 48 10.19 6.61 4.19
CA LEU A 48 9.95 5.18 4.40
C LEU A 48 9.84 4.41 3.08
N PHE A 49 9.11 4.97 2.12
CA PHE A 49 8.87 4.32 0.83
C PHE A 49 9.95 4.60 -0.23
N ALA A 50 10.86 5.54 0.00
CA ALA A 50 12.08 5.71 -0.81
C ALA A 50 13.19 4.72 -0.43
N ASP A 51 13.15 4.17 0.80
CA ASP A 51 14.17 3.27 1.31
C ASP A 51 13.87 1.82 0.89
N ALA A 52 14.58 1.36 -0.15
CA ALA A 52 14.46 0.00 -0.66
C ALA A 52 14.68 -1.08 0.42
N THR A 53 15.49 -0.81 1.45
CA THR A 53 15.75 -1.77 2.54
C THR A 53 14.53 -1.99 3.43
N LYS A 54 13.61 -1.01 3.48
CA LYS A 54 12.33 -1.10 4.19
C LYS A 54 11.24 -1.70 3.31
N THR A 55 11.24 -1.40 2.01
CA THR A 55 10.19 -1.83 1.08
C THR A 55 10.49 -3.14 0.35
N LYS A 56 11.64 -3.78 0.58
CA LYS A 56 11.98 -5.09 0.00
C LYS A 56 11.01 -6.21 0.40
N LYS A 57 10.33 -6.04 1.53
CA LYS A 57 9.25 -6.91 2.01
C LYS A 57 8.18 -6.06 2.65
N ILE A 58 6.94 -6.20 2.18
CA ILE A 58 5.77 -5.53 2.74
C ILE A 58 4.75 -6.62 3.09
N SER A 59 4.45 -6.77 4.37
CA SER A 59 3.36 -7.62 4.84
C SER A 59 2.08 -6.80 4.94
N VAL A 60 1.00 -7.23 4.30
CA VAL A 60 -0.34 -6.69 4.46
C VAL A 60 -1.07 -7.55 5.48
N ILE A 61 -1.49 -6.92 6.57
CA ILE A 61 -2.23 -7.55 7.67
C ILE A 61 -3.66 -7.04 7.60
N ASP A 62 -4.59 -7.96 7.44
CA ASP A 62 -6.02 -7.67 7.40
C ASP A 62 -6.80 -8.61 8.31
N THR A 63 -8.07 -8.33 8.53
CA THR A 63 -8.95 -9.16 9.36
C THR A 63 -10.14 -9.61 8.53
N VAL A 64 -10.26 -10.93 8.36
CA VAL A 64 -11.41 -11.53 7.69
C VAL A 64 -12.41 -11.94 8.75
N THR A 65 -13.65 -11.50 8.55
CA THR A 65 -14.78 -11.88 9.41
C THR A 65 -15.50 -13.07 8.78
N THR A 66 -15.57 -14.18 9.51
CA THR A 66 -16.34 -15.36 9.11
C THR A 66 -17.39 -15.69 10.17
N THR A 67 -18.40 -16.48 9.81
CA THR A 67 -19.37 -17.02 10.75
C THR A 67 -19.01 -18.47 11.02
N ASP A 68 -18.90 -18.85 12.30
CA ASP A 68 -18.67 -20.24 12.68
C ASP A 68 -19.95 -21.10 12.51
N LYS A 69 -19.82 -22.39 12.79
CA LYS A 69 -20.94 -23.35 12.69
C LYS A 69 -22.07 -23.07 13.69
N ASP A 70 -21.80 -22.29 14.73
CA ASP A 70 -22.75 -21.93 15.79
C ASP A 70 -23.36 -20.53 15.56
N GLY A 71 -23.09 -19.91 14.40
CA GLY A 71 -23.63 -18.60 14.03
C GLY A 71 -22.90 -17.42 14.67
N LYS A 72 -21.73 -17.62 15.30
CA LYS A 72 -20.94 -16.54 15.88
C LYS A 72 -19.97 -15.94 14.87
N THR A 73 -19.83 -14.63 14.95
CA THR A 73 -18.82 -13.87 14.21
C THR A 73 -17.43 -14.16 14.78
N VAL A 74 -16.53 -14.63 13.92
CA VAL A 74 -15.12 -14.91 14.24
C VAL A 74 -14.25 -14.03 13.35
N GLU A 75 -13.41 -13.23 13.99
CA GLU A 75 -12.41 -12.40 13.30
C GLU A 75 -11.08 -13.16 13.25
N THR A 76 -10.58 -13.42 12.03
CA THR A 76 -9.30 -14.10 11.81
C THR A 76 -8.32 -13.14 11.14
N PRO A 77 -7.15 -12.86 11.73
CA PRO A 77 -6.12 -12.09 11.06
C PRO A 77 -5.53 -12.88 9.89
N THR A 78 -5.34 -12.22 8.76
CA THR A 78 -4.65 -12.76 7.57
C THR A 78 -3.43 -11.91 7.26
N GLU A 79 -2.34 -12.54 6.81
CA GLU A 79 -1.12 -11.85 6.39
C GLU A 79 -0.78 -12.27 4.95
N HIS A 80 -0.60 -11.27 4.07
CA HIS A 80 -0.13 -11.47 2.70
C HIS A 80 1.20 -10.75 2.52
N VAL A 81 2.22 -11.46 2.04
CA VAL A 81 3.57 -10.92 1.88
C VAL A 81 3.82 -10.55 0.43
N TYR A 82 4.28 -9.32 0.22
CA TYR A 82 4.69 -8.77 -1.07
C TYR A 82 6.19 -8.47 -1.05
N ASP A 83 6.93 -9.16 -1.92
CA ASP A 83 8.37 -9.00 -2.01
C ASP A 83 8.78 -8.08 -3.16
N ASN A 84 9.80 -7.26 -2.90
CA ASN A 84 10.50 -6.41 -3.87
C ASN A 84 9.66 -5.31 -4.53
N TYR A 85 8.60 -4.82 -3.87
CA TYR A 85 7.92 -3.58 -4.26
C TYR A 85 8.72 -2.36 -3.80
N SER A 86 9.93 -2.22 -4.35
CA SER A 86 10.96 -1.29 -3.85
C SER A 86 11.23 -0.11 -4.78
N LEU A 87 10.51 0.00 -5.89
CA LEU A 87 10.59 1.16 -6.76
C LEU A 87 9.43 2.10 -6.43
N ARG A 88 9.71 3.25 -5.84
CA ARG A 88 8.68 4.26 -5.65
C ARG A 88 8.37 4.94 -6.98
N VAL A 89 7.24 4.55 -7.57
CA VAL A 89 6.79 5.03 -8.88
C VAL A 89 6.24 6.45 -8.76
N SER A 90 5.41 6.68 -7.74
CA SER A 90 4.84 8.00 -7.48
C SER A 90 4.38 8.14 -6.04
N MET A 91 4.26 9.39 -5.59
CA MET A 91 3.63 9.77 -4.34
C MET A 91 2.83 11.05 -4.58
N LYS A 92 1.55 11.04 -4.20
CA LYS A 92 0.61 12.13 -4.49
C LYS A 92 -0.39 12.33 -3.37
N MET A 93 -0.98 13.52 -3.33
CA MET A 93 -2.11 13.84 -2.46
C MET A 93 -3.24 14.34 -3.36
N GLU A 94 -4.41 13.70 -3.26
CA GLU A 94 -5.56 14.01 -4.11
C GLU A 94 -6.87 13.92 -3.31
N PRO A 95 -7.87 14.77 -3.62
CA PRO A 95 -9.21 14.64 -3.08
C PRO A 95 -9.90 13.41 -3.66
N VAL A 96 -10.55 12.62 -2.80
CA VAL A 96 -11.34 11.45 -3.17
C VAL A 96 -12.76 11.62 -2.65
N ILE A 97 -13.75 11.40 -3.51
CA ILE A 97 -15.16 11.38 -3.12
C ILE A 97 -15.40 10.15 -2.25
N ILE A 98 -15.78 10.36 -0.98
CA ILE A 98 -16.11 9.30 -0.03
C ILE A 98 -17.63 9.10 0.12
N THR A 99 -18.41 10.11 -0.24
CA THR A 99 -19.87 10.04 -0.28
C THR A 99 -20.33 10.82 -1.50
N PRO A 100 -20.93 10.14 -2.51
CA PRO A 100 -21.50 10.81 -3.67
C PRO A 100 -22.62 11.78 -3.26
N ALA A 101 -22.82 12.85 -4.03
CA ALA A 101 -23.96 13.74 -3.84
C ALA A 101 -25.29 12.99 -4.04
N THR A 102 -26.31 13.39 -3.28
CA THR A 102 -27.71 12.97 -3.47
C THR A 102 -28.56 14.15 -3.92
N SER A 103 -29.87 13.96 -4.09
CA SER A 103 -30.78 15.07 -4.41
C SER A 103 -30.90 16.11 -3.29
N THR A 104 -30.48 15.77 -2.07
CA THR A 104 -30.65 16.61 -0.88
C THR A 104 -29.34 16.90 -0.14
N GLU A 105 -28.26 16.21 -0.46
CA GLU A 105 -26.97 16.34 0.23
C GLU A 105 -25.81 16.51 -0.76
N PRO A 106 -24.87 17.44 -0.51
CA PRO A 106 -23.70 17.62 -1.35
C PRO A 106 -22.72 16.44 -1.24
N GLU A 107 -21.80 16.33 -2.19
CA GLU A 107 -20.71 15.36 -2.11
C GLU A 107 -19.78 15.65 -0.92
N VAL A 108 -19.26 14.58 -0.32
CA VAL A 108 -18.22 14.66 0.72
C VAL A 108 -16.92 14.14 0.12
N THR A 109 -15.89 14.98 0.17
CA THR A 109 -14.54 14.67 -0.29
C THR A 109 -13.57 14.62 0.88
N GLU A 110 -12.59 13.71 0.80
CA GLU A 110 -11.46 13.65 1.71
C GLU A 110 -10.15 13.65 0.93
N GLU A 111 -9.20 14.45 1.37
CA GLU A 111 -7.83 14.40 0.87
C GLU A 111 -7.14 13.12 1.35
N ARG A 112 -6.52 12.39 0.42
CA ARG A 112 -5.79 11.14 0.71
C ARG A 112 -4.37 11.21 0.17
N VAL A 113 -3.44 10.59 0.90
CA VAL A 113 -2.04 10.44 0.45
C VAL A 113 -1.90 9.06 -0.17
N MET A 114 -1.36 8.99 -1.38
CA MET A 114 -1.22 7.74 -2.15
C MET A 114 0.24 7.52 -2.50
N VAL A 115 0.77 6.35 -2.17
CA VAL A 115 2.13 5.94 -2.53
C VAL A 115 2.05 4.73 -3.46
N THR A 116 2.53 4.87 -4.70
CA THR A 116 2.61 3.76 -5.64
C THR A 116 4.00 3.16 -5.63
N MET A 117 4.08 1.86 -5.29
CA MET A 117 5.29 1.06 -5.34
C MET A 117 5.21 0.06 -6.48
N GLY A 118 6.24 0.01 -7.31
CA GLY A 118 6.41 -0.97 -8.38
C GLY A 118 7.35 -2.09 -7.96
N GLN A 119 7.07 -3.30 -8.43
CA GLN A 119 7.92 -4.46 -8.21
C GLN A 119 9.19 -4.38 -9.08
N LEU A 120 10.32 -4.82 -8.50
CA LEU A 120 11.54 -5.09 -9.26
C LEU A 120 11.28 -6.18 -10.30
N THR A 121 11.83 -6.01 -11.49
CA THR A 121 11.91 -7.07 -12.50
C THR A 121 12.79 -8.21 -11.99
N LEU A 122 12.71 -9.36 -12.68
CA LEU A 122 13.55 -10.51 -12.35
C LEU A 122 15.06 -10.18 -12.38
N ILE A 123 15.49 -9.33 -13.32
CA ILE A 123 16.90 -8.94 -13.45
C ILE A 123 17.31 -8.03 -12.29
N GLU A 124 16.53 -6.99 -12.00
CA GLU A 124 16.81 -6.06 -10.90
C GLU A 124 16.79 -6.76 -9.55
N LYS A 125 15.87 -7.72 -9.35
CA LYS A 125 15.84 -8.56 -8.15
C LYS A 125 17.16 -9.32 -7.98
N LYS A 126 17.65 -9.98 -9.02
CA LYS A 126 18.94 -10.70 -8.98
C LYS A 126 20.11 -9.76 -8.71
N LEU A 127 20.10 -8.56 -9.30
CA LEU A 127 21.15 -7.57 -9.05
C LEU A 127 21.13 -7.07 -7.60
N SER A 128 19.95 -6.85 -7.03
CA SER A 128 19.82 -6.45 -5.62
C SER A 128 20.27 -7.56 -4.66
N GLU A 129 19.94 -8.83 -4.94
CA GLU A 129 20.43 -9.99 -4.18
C GLU A 129 21.97 -10.12 -4.20
N LEU A 130 22.61 -9.63 -5.26
CA LEU A 130 24.07 -9.57 -5.41
C LEU A 130 24.68 -8.29 -4.83
N GLY A 131 23.89 -7.38 -4.26
CA GLY A 131 24.37 -6.09 -3.74
C GLY A 131 24.80 -5.09 -4.81
N LEU A 132 24.31 -5.26 -6.04
CA LEU A 132 24.62 -4.41 -7.19
C LEU A 132 23.53 -3.36 -7.46
N LEU A 133 22.53 -3.28 -6.57
CA LEU A 133 21.34 -2.43 -6.64
C LEU A 133 20.85 -2.13 -5.22
#